data_AF-A0A2L2XT57-F1
#
_entry.id   AF-A0A2L2XT57-F1
#
_cell.length_a   1.000
_cell.length_b   1.000
_cell.length_c   1.000
_cell.angle_alpha   90.00
_cell.angle_beta   90.00
_cell.angle_gamma   90.00
#
_symmetry.space_group_name_H-M   'P 1'
#
loop_
_entity.id
_entity.type
_entity.pdbx_description
1 polymer ?
#
loop_
_entity_poly.entity_id
_entity_poly.type
_entity_poly.pdbx_seq_one_letter_code
_entity_poly.pdbx_strand_id
1 'polypeptide(L)' 'MLNLCGWTFDHQTGSHHIWYSSKRVRLSIQPTKNGEAKADQVKQFLKIQEEENESNNRGF' A
#
# COMPACT_ATOMS: atom_id res chain seq x y z
N MET A 1 7.72 5.51 4.32
CA MET A 1 6.72 6.28 3.55
C MET A 1 5.31 5.79 3.80
N LEU A 2 4.99 4.50 3.62
CA LEU A 2 3.63 3.95 3.81
C LEU A 2 3.00 4.21 5.18
N ASN A 3 3.77 4.08 6.26
CA ASN A 3 3.33 4.47 7.61
C ASN A 3 2.79 5.92 7.67
N LEU A 4 3.41 6.85 6.93
CA LEU A 4 2.98 8.26 6.89
C LEU A 4 1.68 8.45 6.09
N CYS A 5 1.37 7.51 5.19
CA CYS A 5 0.11 7.46 4.44
C CYS A 5 -0.98 6.67 5.20
N GLY A 6 -0.77 6.35 6.48
CA GLY A 6 -1.76 5.64 7.31
C GLY A 6 -1.83 4.13 7.06
N TRP A 7 -0.84 3.54 6.38
CA TRP A 7 -0.76 2.10 6.20
C TRP A 7 -0.11 1.44 7.41
N THR A 8 -0.66 0.30 7.81
CA THR A 8 -0.14 -0.50 8.94
C THR A 8 0.68 -1.66 8.40
N PHE A 9 1.91 -1.81 8.89
CA PHE A 9 2.72 -3.00 8.65
C PHE A 9 2.14 -4.16 9.46
N ASP A 10 1.97 -5.31 8.81
CA ASP A 10 1.46 -6.52 9.45
C ASP A 10 2.60 -7.50 9.75
N HIS A 11 3.17 -8.10 8.70
CA HIS A 11 4.30 -9.03 8.86
C HIS A 11 5.13 -9.11 7.58
N GLN A 12 6.27 -9.79 7.70
CA GLN A 12 7.14 -10.15 6.58
C GLN A 12 6.99 -11.64 6.27
N THR A 13 6.79 -11.98 5.00
CA THR A 13 6.81 -13.36 4.50
C THR A 13 7.84 -13.48 3.38
N GLY A 14 8.98 -14.13 3.68
CA GLY A 14 10.14 -14.15 2.80
C GLY A 14 10.69 -12.74 2.57
N SER A 15 10.91 -12.34 1.32
CA SER A 15 11.34 -10.97 0.98
C SER A 15 10.20 -9.96 0.88
N HIS A 16 8.95 -10.36 1.17
CA HIS A 16 7.78 -9.49 1.03
C HIS A 16 7.35 -8.92 2.37
N HIS A 17 7.09 -7.62 2.38
CA HIS A 17 6.43 -6.89 3.47
C HIS A 17 4.94 -6.76 3.17
N ILE A 18 4.10 -7.19 4.09
CA ILE A 18 2.64 -7.08 3.98
C ILE A 18 2.16 -5.86 4.74
N TRP A 19 1.37 -5.05 4.05
CA TRP A 19 0.82 -3.79 4.53
C TRP A 19 -0.70 -3.76 4.35
N TYR A 20 -1.40 -3.07 5.24
CA TYR A 20 -2.84 -2.85 5.14
C TYR A 20 -3.19 -1.38 5.19
N SER A 21 -4.15 -0.97 4.37
CA SER A 21 -4.76 0.35 4.44
C SER A 21 -5.75 0.45 5.61
N SER A 22 -6.22 1.67 5.89
CA SER A 22 -7.28 1.90 6.87
C SER A 22 -8.58 1.15 6.54
N LYS A 23 -8.85 0.90 5.24
CA LYS A 23 -10.00 0.13 4.75
C LYS A 23 -9.70 -1.37 4.59
N ARG A 24 -8.63 -1.87 5.23
CA ARG A 24 -8.21 -3.27 5.22
C ARG A 24 -7.82 -3.81 3.84
N VAL A 25 -7.47 -2.95 2.89
CA VAL A 25 -6.91 -3.37 1.59
C VAL A 25 -5.46 -3.79 1.79
N ARG A 26 -5.07 -4.95 1.22
CA ARG A 26 -3.71 -5.50 1.36
C ARG A 26 -2.79 -5.01 0.23
N LEU A 27 -1.59 -4.58 0.59
CA LEU A 27 -0.50 -4.30 -0.33
C LEU A 27 0.74 -5.15 0.03
N SER A 28 1.30 -5.83 -0.96
CA SER A 28 2.51 -6.65 -0.80
C SER A 28 3.68 -5.99 -1.50
N ILE A 29 4.73 -5.64 -0.74
CA ILE A 29 5.89 -4.94 -1.25
C ILE A 29 7.12 -5.81 -1.13
N GLN A 30 7.83 -5.95 -2.24
CA GLN A 30 9.10 -6.65 -2.32
C GLN A 30 10.16 -5.61 -2.65
N PRO A 31 11.01 -5.22 -1.68
CA PRO A 31 12.10 -4.31 -1.95
C PRO A 31 13.01 -4.87 -3.05
N THR A 32 13.45 -4.01 -3.95
CA THR A 32 14.55 -4.32 -4.86
C THR A 32 15.88 -4.29 -4.11
N LYS A 33 17.00 -4.64 -4.78
CA LYS A 33 18.34 -4.59 -4.19
C LYS A 33 18.72 -3.20 -3.65
N ASN A 34 18.08 -2.15 -4.14
CA ASN A 34 18.32 -0.77 -3.73
C ASN A 34 17.34 -0.29 -2.64
N GLY A 35 16.48 -1.17 -2.12
CA GLY A 35 15.48 -0.84 -1.10
C GLY A 35 14.19 -0.20 -1.64
N GLU A 36 14.11 0.05 -2.96
CA GLU A 36 12.96 0.67 -3.61
C GLU A 36 11.88 -0.35 -3.97
N ALA A 37 10.62 0.09 -4.02
CA ALA A 37 9.52 -0.74 -4.51
C ALA A 37 9.53 -0.85 -6.04
N LYS A 38 8.99 -1.94 -6.59
CA LYS A 38 8.82 -2.09 -8.03
C LYS A 38 7.76 -1.11 -8.55
N ALA A 39 7.91 -0.64 -9.79
CA ALA A 39 6.96 0.29 -10.41
C ALA A 39 5.51 -0.19 -10.35
N ASP A 40 5.27 -1.50 -10.52
CA ASP A 40 3.91 -2.06 -10.45
C ASP A 40 3.33 -2.03 -9.03
N GLN A 41 4.16 -2.14 -8.00
CA GLN A 41 3.72 -2.01 -6.60
C GLN A 41 3.38 -0.55 -6.27
N VAL A 42 4.10 0.40 -6.87
CA VAL A 42 3.78 1.83 -6.77
C VAL A 42 2.45 2.12 -7.48
N LYS A 43 2.23 1.57 -8.68
CA LYS A 43 0.94 1.70 -9.38
C LYS A 43 -0.22 1.11 -8.58
N GLN A 44 -0.03 -0.07 -7.98
CA GLN A 44 -1.04 -0.68 -7.10
C GLN A 44 -1.37 0.23 -5.92
N PHE A 45 -0.35 0.77 -5.25
CA PHE A 45 -0.54 1.73 -4.16
C PHE A 45 -1.36 2.96 -4.60
N LEU A 46 -0.99 3.59 -5.72
CA LEU A 46 -1.69 4.78 -6.23
C LEU A 46 -3.15 4.48 -6.58
N LYS A 47 -3.41 3.35 -7.24
CA LYS A 47 -4.76 2.92 -7.58
C LYS A 47 -5.62 2.71 -6.33
N ILE A 48 -5.08 2.05 -5.31
CA ILE A 48 -5.80 1.85 -4.04
C ILE A 48 -6.10 3.20 -3.40
N GLN A 49 -5.12 4.12 -3.37
CA GLN A 49 -5.33 5.44 -2.77
C GLN A 49 -6.41 6.25 -3.50
N GLU A 50 -6.45 6.18 -4.83
CA GLU A 50 -7.48 6.82 -5.66
C GLU A 50 -8.87 6.23 -5.37
N GLU A 51 -9.01 4.91 -5.39
CA GLU A 51 -10.27 4.21 -5.08
C GLU A 51 -10.76 4.50 -3.65
N GLU A 52 -9.85 4.54 -2.68
CA GLU A 52 -10.19 4.87 -1.29
C GLU A 52 -10.61 6.33 -1.12
N ASN A 53 -9.99 7.26 -1.86
CA ASN A 53 -10.32 8.68 -1.84
C ASN A 53 -11.66 8.97 -2.56
N GLU A 54 -11.93 8.36 -3.71
CA GLU A 54 -13.21 8.48 -4.41
C GLU A 54 -14.37 7.98 -3.56
N SER A 55 -14.17 6.85 -2.88
CA SER A 55 -15.19 6.27 -1.99
C SER A 55 -15.51 7.18 -0.80
N ASN A 56 -14.54 7.97 -0.32
CA ASN A 56 -14.78 8.96 0.74
C ASN A 56 -15.57 10.17 0.22
N ASN A 57 -15.45 10.51 -1.06
CA ASN A 57 -16.11 11.69 -1.64
C ASN A 57 -17.59 11.45 -2.02
N ARG A 58 -18.02 10.18 -2.14
CA ARG A 58 -19.43 9.82 -2.39
C ARG A 58 -20.28 9.71 -1.11
N GLY A 59 -19.71 10.01 0.05
CA GLY A 59 -20.36 9.88 1.36
C GLY A 59 -21.01 11.16 1.91
N PHE A 60 -21.22 12.19 1.09
CA PHE A 60 -21.86 13.46 1.48
C PHE A 60 -23.17 13.68 0.73
#